data_AF-A0A3B5MDL7-F1
#
_entry.id   AF-A0A3B5MDL7-F1
#
_cell.length_a   1.000
_cell.length_b   1.000
_cell.length_c   1.000
_cell.angle_alpha   90.00
_cell.angle_beta   90.00
_cell.angle_gamma   90.00
#
_symmetry.space_group_name_H-M   'P 1'
#
loop_
_entity.id
_entity.type
_entity.pdbx_description
1 polymer ?
#
loop_
_entity_poly.entity_id
_entity_poly.type
_entity_poly.pdbx_seq_one_letter_code
_entity_poly.pdbx_strand_id
1 'polypeptide(L)'
;MATLFFNPQEAAIHQLFHQDGTFSPVTLSIFFLLYFLLACWTYGVSVPSGLFVPSLLCGAAFGRLVANILKVKLGLHIYSGTFALIGAAAFLGGVVRMTISLTVILIESTNEITYGLPIMITLMVAKWTGDFFNKGIYDVHIQLKGVPLLEWETEVEMDKLTASDIMEPNLTYVYPHTRVQSLVSILRTTVYHAFPVVTENRQNERDFMKGNILISNNIRFKKSNIVSRAAEQRRRCQSMKSYPSSELKNVCDDQNAAAAPAEEGEDLLQQMLERR
;
A
#
# COMPACT_ATOMS: atom_id res chain seq x y z
N MET A 1 -19.39 30.67 -13.64
CA MET A 1 -19.21 29.42 -14.40
C MET A 1 -17.92 29.44 -15.19
N ALA A 2 -17.67 30.43 -16.06
CA ALA A 2 -16.41 30.56 -16.79
C ALA A 2 -15.17 30.57 -15.87
N THR A 3 -15.25 31.27 -14.73
CA THR A 3 -14.19 31.32 -13.71
C THR A 3 -13.85 29.96 -13.09
N LEU A 4 -14.76 28.99 -13.09
CA LEU A 4 -14.51 27.66 -12.53
C LEU A 4 -13.96 26.69 -13.58
N PHE A 5 -14.32 26.86 -14.85
CA PHE A 5 -13.90 25.96 -15.93
C PHE A 5 -12.61 26.38 -16.62
N PHE A 6 -12.35 27.69 -16.78
CA PHE A 6 -11.23 28.20 -17.57
C PHE A 6 -10.02 28.61 -16.71
N ASN A 7 -10.14 28.58 -15.38
CA ASN A 7 -9.02 28.79 -14.49
C ASN A 7 -8.32 27.46 -14.17
N PRO A 8 -7.02 27.49 -13.80
CA PRO A 8 -6.36 26.31 -13.27
C PRO A 8 -7.07 25.82 -12.00
N GLN A 9 -7.03 24.50 -11.78
CA GLN A 9 -7.79 23.83 -10.71
C GLN A 9 -7.46 24.40 -9.33
N GLU A 10 -6.19 24.72 -9.08
CA GLU A 10 -5.72 25.34 -7.83
C GLU A 10 -6.38 26.69 -7.56
N ALA A 11 -6.47 27.55 -8.59
CA ALA A 11 -7.13 28.84 -8.48
C ALA A 11 -8.64 28.69 -8.26
N ALA A 12 -9.26 27.69 -8.90
CA ALA A 12 -10.67 27.38 -8.66
C ALA A 12 -10.90 26.92 -7.20
N ILE A 13 -10.07 26.02 -6.67
CA ILE A 13 -10.13 25.58 -5.26
C ILE A 13 -9.99 26.77 -4.32
N HIS A 14 -8.99 27.63 -4.57
CA HIS A 14 -8.75 28.81 -3.75
C HIS A 14 -9.95 29.77 -3.76
N GLN A 15 -10.58 29.99 -4.92
CA GLN A 15 -11.81 30.79 -5.04
C GLN A 15 -12.98 30.15 -4.29
N LEU A 16 -13.12 28.83 -4.36
CA LEU A 16 -14.14 28.09 -3.62
C LEU A 16 -13.95 28.14 -2.10
N PHE A 17 -12.72 28.30 -1.60
CA PHE A 17 -12.46 28.40 -0.17
C PHE A 17 -12.52 29.83 0.38
N HIS A 18 -12.04 30.83 -0.36
CA HIS A 18 -11.82 32.17 0.21
C HIS A 18 -12.73 33.27 -0.36
N GLN A 19 -13.36 33.06 -1.52
CA GLN A 19 -14.14 34.14 -2.11
C GLN A 19 -15.47 34.30 -1.36
N ASP A 20 -15.89 35.54 -1.03
CA ASP A 20 -17.19 35.81 -0.39
C ASP A 20 -18.35 35.94 -1.38
N GLY A 21 -18.03 36.00 -2.68
CA GLY A 21 -19.02 36.10 -3.75
C GLY A 21 -20.02 34.94 -3.74
N THR A 22 -21.30 35.26 -3.83
CA THR A 22 -22.38 34.27 -3.94
C THR A 22 -22.33 33.64 -5.32
N PHE A 23 -21.68 32.48 -5.45
CA PHE A 23 -21.87 31.64 -6.62
C PHE A 23 -23.34 31.21 -6.69
N SER A 24 -23.97 31.37 -7.85
CA SER A 24 -25.34 30.90 -8.04
C SER A 24 -25.39 29.38 -7.81
N PRO A 25 -26.32 28.87 -6.99
CA PRO A 25 -26.41 27.45 -6.67
C PRO A 25 -26.63 26.59 -7.93
N VAL A 26 -27.35 27.12 -8.92
CA VAL A 26 -27.56 26.45 -10.22
C VAL A 26 -26.23 26.24 -10.94
N THR A 27 -25.37 27.26 -10.98
CA THR A 27 -24.07 27.16 -11.67
C THR A 27 -23.11 26.21 -10.97
N LEU A 28 -23.13 26.16 -9.63
CA LEU A 28 -22.33 25.21 -8.85
C LEU A 28 -22.80 23.77 -9.05
N SER A 29 -24.11 23.55 -9.10
CA SER A 29 -24.67 22.23 -9.32
C SER A 29 -24.33 21.68 -10.71
N ILE A 30 -24.44 22.51 -11.75
CA ILE A 30 -24.02 22.15 -13.11
C ILE A 30 -22.51 21.87 -13.16
N PHE A 31 -21.69 22.72 -12.53
CA PHE A 31 -20.25 22.53 -12.47
C PHE A 31 -19.89 21.21 -11.77
N PHE A 32 -20.45 20.95 -10.59
CA PHE A 32 -20.23 19.71 -9.83
C PHE A 32 -20.56 18.47 -10.65
N LEU A 33 -21.75 18.42 -11.26
CA LEU A 33 -22.19 17.24 -12.00
C LEU A 33 -21.35 16.98 -13.25
N LEU A 34 -21.07 18.04 -14.03
CA LEU A 34 -20.22 17.91 -15.22
C LEU A 34 -18.79 17.53 -14.85
N TYR A 35 -18.20 18.19 -13.85
CA TYR A 35 -16.81 17.95 -13.47
C TYR A 35 -16.63 16.57 -12.83
N PHE A 36 -17.61 16.08 -12.07
CA PHE A 36 -17.61 14.72 -11.53
C PHE A 36 -17.61 13.66 -12.65
N LEU A 37 -18.48 13.82 -13.65
CA LEU A 37 -18.54 12.90 -14.80
C LEU A 37 -17.25 12.95 -15.62
N LEU A 38 -16.71 14.14 -15.86
CA LEU A 38 -15.42 14.30 -16.54
C LEU A 38 -14.29 13.63 -15.76
N ALA A 39 -14.20 13.86 -14.44
CA ALA A 39 -13.17 13.27 -13.60
C ALA A 39 -13.22 11.73 -13.63
N CYS A 40 -14.43 11.16 -13.59
CA CYS A 40 -14.64 9.72 -13.72
C CYS A 40 -14.18 9.19 -15.09
N TRP A 41 -14.54 9.88 -16.17
CA TRP A 41 -14.12 9.51 -17.53
C TRP A 41 -12.59 9.60 -17.70
N THR A 42 -11.98 10.70 -17.25
CA THR A 42 -10.54 10.94 -17.42
C THR A 42 -9.68 9.97 -16.63
N TYR A 43 -10.17 9.49 -15.48
CA TYR A 43 -9.43 8.52 -14.68
C TYR A 43 -9.32 7.15 -15.34
N GLY A 44 -10.30 6.78 -16.16
CA GLY A 44 -10.28 5.54 -16.94
C GLY A 44 -9.36 5.58 -18.16
N VAL A 45 -8.74 6.73 -18.48
CA VAL A 45 -7.86 6.89 -19.64
C VAL A 45 -6.45 6.41 -19.30
N SER A 46 -5.76 5.79 -20.26
CA SER A 46 -4.36 5.35 -20.14
C SER A 46 -3.37 6.53 -20.17
N VAL A 47 -3.53 7.49 -19.27
CA VAL A 47 -2.66 8.66 -19.10
C VAL A 47 -2.29 8.76 -17.61
N PRO A 48 -1.01 8.98 -17.27
CA PRO A 48 -0.61 9.20 -15.88
C PRO A 48 -1.28 10.47 -15.35
N SER A 49 -2.26 10.29 -14.45
CA SER A 49 -3.02 11.39 -13.84
C SER A 49 -3.36 11.07 -12.39
N GLY A 50 -3.58 12.12 -11.60
CA GLY A 50 -3.97 12.02 -10.19
C GLY A 50 -5.45 12.31 -9.99
N LEU A 51 -6.09 11.61 -9.03
CA LEU A 51 -7.48 11.85 -8.64
C LEU A 51 -7.66 12.83 -7.48
N PHE A 52 -6.55 13.20 -6.81
CA PHE A 52 -6.62 14.01 -5.60
C PHE A 52 -7.22 15.39 -5.86
N VAL A 53 -6.63 16.18 -6.76
CA VAL A 53 -7.10 17.54 -7.04
C VAL A 53 -8.52 17.56 -7.66
N PRO A 54 -8.87 16.70 -8.64
CA PRO A 54 -10.24 16.67 -9.16
C PRO A 54 -11.30 16.31 -8.11
N SER A 55 -11.00 15.39 -7.21
CA SER A 55 -11.90 14.98 -6.12
C SER A 55 -12.05 16.09 -5.08
N LEU A 56 -10.96 16.78 -4.74
CA LEU A 56 -10.97 17.95 -3.86
C LEU A 56 -11.91 19.04 -4.42
N LEU A 57 -11.77 19.36 -5.71
CA LEU A 57 -12.57 20.37 -6.37
C LEU A 57 -14.06 19.99 -6.45
N CYS A 58 -14.38 18.72 -6.75
CA CYS A 58 -15.75 18.22 -6.71
C CYS A 58 -16.38 18.39 -5.32
N GLY A 59 -15.67 17.94 -4.28
CA GLY A 59 -16.16 18.05 -2.91
C GLY A 59 -16.27 19.49 -2.42
N ALA A 60 -15.35 20.37 -2.82
CA ALA A 60 -15.42 21.81 -2.52
C ALA A 60 -16.66 22.46 -3.15
N ALA A 61 -16.95 22.12 -4.42
CA ALA A 61 -18.12 22.62 -5.11
C ALA A 61 -19.42 22.13 -4.46
N PHE A 62 -19.46 20.86 -4.06
CA PHE A 62 -20.59 20.28 -3.35
C PHE A 62 -20.80 20.91 -1.96
N GLY A 63 -19.74 21.02 -1.16
CA GLY A 63 -19.80 21.65 0.16
C GLY A 63 -20.27 23.10 0.09
N ARG A 64 -19.80 23.85 -0.90
CA ARG A 64 -20.23 25.24 -1.13
C ARG A 64 -21.67 25.35 -1.63
N LEU A 65 -22.14 24.40 -2.45
CA LEU A 65 -23.55 24.29 -2.84
C LEU A 65 -24.45 24.09 -1.62
N VAL A 66 -24.06 23.19 -0.71
CA VAL A 66 -24.78 22.94 0.56
C VAL A 66 -24.81 24.20 1.42
N ALA A 67 -23.69 24.91 1.58
CA ALA A 67 -23.61 26.16 2.33
C ALA A 67 -24.57 27.24 1.79
N ASN A 68 -24.62 27.42 0.47
CA ASN A 68 -25.50 28.38 -0.17
C ASN A 68 -26.98 28.02 0.01
N ILE A 69 -27.33 26.73 -0.06
CA ILE A 69 -28.71 26.28 0.19
C ILE A 69 -29.10 26.56 1.66
N LEU A 70 -28.21 26.28 2.61
CA LEU A 70 -28.41 26.58 4.03
C LEU A 70 -28.59 28.08 4.26
N LYS A 71 -27.77 28.92 3.62
CA LYS A 71 -27.85 30.38 3.71
C LYS A 71 -29.19 30.91 3.18
N VAL A 72 -29.66 30.40 2.05
CA VAL A 72 -30.94 30.84 1.43
C VAL A 72 -32.15 30.32 2.21
N LYS A 73 -32.15 29.05 2.63
CA LYS A 73 -33.33 28.43 3.29
C LYS A 73 -33.44 28.75 4.78
N LEU A 74 -32.32 28.76 5.51
CA LEU A 74 -32.30 28.95 6.96
C LEU A 74 -31.87 30.37 7.37
N GLY A 75 -31.42 31.21 6.44
CA GLY A 75 -30.98 32.58 6.74
C GLY A 75 -29.72 32.65 7.62
N LEU A 76 -28.99 31.53 7.76
CA LEU A 76 -27.80 31.47 8.62
C LEU A 76 -26.61 32.16 7.94
N HIS A 77 -25.98 33.09 8.66
CA HIS A 77 -24.72 33.71 8.25
C HIS A 77 -23.54 32.77 8.51
N ILE A 78 -23.31 31.86 7.56
CA ILE A 78 -22.25 30.85 7.62
C ILE A 78 -21.17 31.20 6.61
N TYR A 79 -19.90 31.04 7.01
CA TYR A 79 -18.77 31.14 6.09
C TYR A 79 -18.77 29.95 5.12
N SER A 80 -18.99 30.23 3.83
CA SER A 80 -19.14 29.19 2.80
C SER A 80 -17.85 28.40 2.55
N GLY A 81 -16.69 28.99 2.86
CA GLY A 81 -15.38 28.35 2.72
C GLY A 81 -15.18 27.15 3.64
N THR A 82 -15.65 27.23 4.90
CA THR A 82 -15.52 26.11 5.86
C THR A 82 -16.31 24.89 5.38
N PHE A 83 -17.50 25.11 4.85
CA PHE A 83 -18.32 24.04 4.28
C PHE A 83 -17.75 23.48 2.99
N ALA A 84 -17.12 24.32 2.16
CA ALA A 84 -16.38 23.85 0.99
C ALA A 84 -15.20 22.97 1.40
N LEU A 85 -14.42 23.36 2.42
CA LEU A 85 -13.31 22.56 2.95
C LEU A 85 -13.78 21.22 3.51
N ILE A 86 -14.84 21.22 4.32
CA ILE A 86 -15.42 19.98 4.89
C ILE A 86 -15.99 19.09 3.77
N GLY A 87 -16.64 19.66 2.77
CA GLY A 87 -17.14 18.91 1.61
C GLY A 87 -16.02 18.31 0.76
N ALA A 88 -14.92 19.06 0.57
CA ALA A 88 -13.71 18.58 -0.10
C ALA A 88 -13.10 17.39 0.64
N ALA A 89 -12.97 17.51 1.98
CA ALA A 89 -12.51 16.43 2.83
C ALA A 89 -13.41 15.20 2.71
N ALA A 90 -14.71 15.34 2.93
CA ALA A 90 -15.67 14.23 2.89
C ALA A 90 -15.64 13.49 1.54
N PHE A 91 -15.58 14.22 0.42
CA PHE A 91 -15.52 13.61 -0.90
C PHE A 91 -14.20 12.87 -1.15
N LEU A 92 -13.06 13.48 -0.80
CA LEU A 92 -11.75 12.83 -0.88
C LEU A 92 -11.65 11.58 -0.01
N GLY A 93 -12.12 11.66 1.24
CA GLY A 93 -12.16 10.53 2.17
C GLY A 93 -13.06 9.41 1.66
N GLY A 94 -14.19 9.74 1.04
CA GLY A 94 -15.10 8.76 0.45
C GLY A 94 -14.53 8.04 -0.78
N VAL A 95 -13.78 8.72 -1.64
CA VAL A 95 -13.18 8.13 -2.85
C VAL A 95 -11.91 7.33 -2.52
N VAL A 96 -11.03 7.91 -1.71
CA VAL A 96 -9.67 7.40 -1.47
C VAL A 96 -9.56 6.51 -0.23
N ARG A 97 -10.47 6.66 0.75
CA ARG A 97 -10.45 5.95 2.05
C ARG A 97 -9.22 6.18 2.93
N MET A 98 -8.45 7.23 2.65
CA MET A 98 -7.40 7.73 3.54
C MET A 98 -8.00 8.66 4.60
N THR A 99 -7.76 8.37 5.87
CA THR A 99 -8.31 9.15 7.00
C THR A 99 -7.27 10.05 7.66
N ILE A 100 -6.27 9.46 8.34
CA ILE A 100 -5.30 10.21 9.16
C ILE A 100 -4.42 11.11 8.29
N SER A 101 -3.77 10.54 7.27
CA SER A 101 -2.89 11.31 6.37
C SER A 101 -3.63 12.45 5.67
N LEU A 102 -4.85 12.18 5.17
CA LEU A 102 -5.66 13.20 4.50
C LEU A 102 -6.06 14.33 5.46
N THR A 103 -6.42 14.00 6.71
CA THR A 103 -6.74 15.00 7.74
C THR A 103 -5.55 15.92 8.00
N VAL A 104 -4.35 15.33 8.15
CA VAL A 104 -3.11 16.10 8.39
C VAL A 104 -2.78 17.00 7.21
N ILE A 105 -2.86 16.49 5.96
CA ILE A 105 -2.60 17.29 4.76
C ILE A 105 -3.54 18.51 4.69
N LEU A 106 -4.83 18.31 4.98
CA LEU A 106 -5.81 19.39 4.95
C LEU A 106 -5.55 20.41 6.07
N ILE A 107 -5.29 19.96 7.30
CA ILE A 107 -4.94 20.87 8.41
C ILE A 107 -3.70 21.70 8.05
N GLU A 108 -2.63 21.05 7.61
CA GLU A 108 -1.38 21.71 7.24
C GLU A 108 -1.59 22.72 6.11
N SER A 109 -2.34 22.35 5.08
CA SER A 109 -2.65 23.24 3.95
C SER A 109 -3.49 24.46 4.34
N THR A 110 -4.33 24.33 5.37
CA THR A 110 -5.18 25.42 5.88
C THR A 110 -4.51 26.23 6.97
N ASN A 111 -3.41 25.73 7.55
CA ASN A 111 -2.70 26.32 8.67
C ASN A 111 -3.59 26.65 9.89
N GLU A 112 -4.69 25.91 10.08
CA GLU A 112 -5.61 26.10 11.19
C GLU A 112 -6.06 24.77 11.80
N ILE A 113 -5.47 24.46 12.96
CA ILE A 113 -5.63 23.17 13.65
C ILE A 113 -7.04 22.99 14.21
N THR A 114 -7.74 24.09 14.52
CA THR A 114 -9.10 24.07 15.09
C THR A 114 -10.10 23.33 14.19
N TYR A 115 -9.92 23.38 12.87
CA TYR A 115 -10.78 22.65 11.92
C TYR A 115 -10.47 21.14 11.83
N GLY A 116 -9.40 20.68 12.48
CA GLY A 116 -8.97 19.29 12.41
C GLY A 116 -10.00 18.29 12.96
N LEU A 117 -10.61 18.60 14.10
CA LEU A 117 -11.61 17.70 14.71
C LEU A 117 -12.87 17.55 13.83
N PRO A 118 -13.51 18.63 13.32
CA PRO A 118 -14.61 18.52 12.37
C PRO A 118 -14.24 17.76 11.08
N ILE A 119 -13.05 18.01 10.52
CA ILE A 119 -12.58 17.35 9.30
C ILE A 119 -12.40 15.84 9.56
N MET A 120 -11.81 15.46 10.69
CA MET A 120 -11.60 14.06 11.04
C MET A 120 -12.93 13.29 11.20
N ILE A 121 -13.91 13.89 11.88
CA ILE A 121 -15.23 13.26 12.07
C ILE A 121 -15.92 13.07 10.71
N THR A 122 -15.92 14.10 9.87
CA THR A 122 -16.57 14.03 8.55
C THR A 122 -15.90 13.04 7.61
N LEU A 123 -14.56 12.95 7.66
CA LEU A 123 -13.79 11.93 6.95
C LEU A 123 -14.11 10.52 7.43
N MET A 124 -14.22 10.29 8.74
CA MET A 124 -14.57 8.97 9.28
C MET A 124 -15.98 8.54 8.85
N VAL A 125 -16.96 9.44 8.93
CA VAL A 125 -18.33 9.15 8.48
C VAL A 125 -18.36 8.87 6.97
N ALA A 126 -17.65 9.66 6.17
CA ALA A 126 -17.55 9.44 4.72
C ALA A 126 -16.87 8.09 4.39
N LYS A 127 -15.80 7.74 5.12
CA LYS A 127 -15.11 6.47 4.96
C LYS A 127 -16.02 5.29 5.29
N TRP A 128 -16.67 5.30 6.47
CA TRP A 128 -17.60 4.23 6.88
C TRP A 128 -18.78 4.07 5.93
N THR A 129 -19.38 5.19 5.51
CA THR A 129 -20.47 5.16 4.54
C THR A 129 -19.98 4.55 3.23
N GLY A 130 -18.78 4.92 2.79
CA GLY A 130 -18.18 4.34 1.61
C GLY A 130 -17.87 2.84 1.78
N ASP A 131 -17.34 2.43 2.93
CA ASP A 131 -16.88 1.04 3.19
C ASP A 131 -18.06 0.07 3.12
N PHE A 132 -19.27 0.56 3.42
CA PHE A 132 -20.51 -0.18 3.26
C PHE A 132 -20.87 -0.50 1.79
N PHE A 133 -20.48 0.35 0.83
CA PHE A 133 -20.84 0.17 -0.57
C PHE A 133 -19.71 -0.40 -1.45
N ASN A 134 -18.47 0.06 -1.23
CA ASN A 134 -17.35 -0.31 -2.10
C ASN A 134 -15.99 -0.11 -1.41
N LYS A 135 -14.93 -0.76 -1.92
CA LYS A 135 -13.54 -0.51 -1.51
C LYS A 135 -13.03 0.85 -2.07
N GLY A 136 -11.90 1.33 -1.55
CA GLY A 136 -11.27 2.56 -2.04
C GLY A 136 -10.83 2.41 -3.50
N ILE A 137 -10.79 3.52 -4.24
CA ILE A 137 -10.48 3.48 -5.68
C ILE A 137 -9.10 2.85 -5.99
N TYR A 138 -8.12 3.08 -5.13
CA TYR A 138 -6.78 2.51 -5.28
C TYR A 138 -6.76 1.01 -5.05
N ASP A 139 -7.46 0.51 -4.03
CA ASP A 139 -7.56 -0.92 -3.73
C ASP A 139 -8.23 -1.67 -4.87
N VAL A 140 -9.33 -1.12 -5.41
CA VAL A 140 -10.02 -1.68 -6.58
C VAL A 140 -9.07 -1.77 -7.77
N HIS A 141 -8.27 -0.74 -8.02
CA HIS A 141 -7.34 -0.74 -9.15
C HIS A 141 -6.18 -1.73 -8.98
N ILE A 142 -5.73 -1.95 -7.74
CA ILE A 142 -4.72 -2.97 -7.40
C ILE A 142 -5.27 -4.37 -7.65
N GLN A 143 -6.52 -4.63 -7.21
CA GLN A 143 -7.21 -5.89 -7.46
C GLN A 143 -7.42 -6.16 -8.95
N LEU A 144 -7.83 -5.14 -9.73
CA LEU A 144 -8.00 -5.25 -11.18
C LEU A 144 -6.69 -5.51 -11.92
N LYS A 145 -5.55 -5.03 -11.39
CA LYS A 145 -4.22 -5.33 -11.93
C LYS A 145 -3.71 -6.73 -11.54
N GLY A 146 -4.40 -7.44 -10.65
CA GLY A 146 -3.98 -8.76 -10.17
C GLY A 146 -2.66 -8.75 -9.39
N VAL A 147 -2.30 -7.61 -8.78
CA VAL A 147 -1.08 -7.51 -7.98
C VAL A 147 -1.35 -8.13 -6.60
N PRO A 148 -0.56 -9.11 -6.14
CA PRO A 148 -0.73 -9.70 -4.82
C PRO A 148 -0.28 -8.71 -3.75
N LEU A 149 -1.22 -7.95 -3.19
CA LEU A 149 -0.99 -7.03 -2.07
C LEU A 149 -1.56 -7.65 -0.79
N LEU A 150 -0.75 -7.67 0.26
CA LEU A 150 -1.18 -8.12 1.59
C LEU A 150 -1.88 -6.97 2.32
N GLU A 151 -3.11 -7.19 2.79
CA GLU A 151 -3.84 -6.24 3.62
C GLU A 151 -3.23 -6.17 5.05
N TRP A 152 -3.47 -5.07 5.77
CA TRP A 152 -2.92 -4.85 7.13
C TRP A 152 -3.50 -5.82 8.17
N GLU A 153 -4.75 -6.20 7.98
CA GLU A 153 -5.48 -7.15 8.81
C GLU A 153 -5.90 -8.35 7.96
N THR A 154 -5.89 -9.54 8.57
CA THR A 154 -6.44 -10.74 7.97
C THR A 154 -7.96 -10.74 8.07
N GLU A 155 -8.63 -11.37 7.11
CA GLU A 155 -10.07 -11.58 7.19
C GLU A 155 -10.39 -12.53 8.35
N VAL A 156 -11.48 -12.26 9.09
CA VAL A 156 -11.84 -13.00 10.32
C VAL A 156 -12.01 -14.50 10.07
N GLU A 157 -12.34 -14.89 8.84
CA GLU A 157 -12.46 -16.30 8.44
C GLU A 157 -11.10 -17.02 8.42
N MET A 158 -10.01 -16.29 8.16
CA MET A 158 -8.65 -16.82 8.08
C MET A 158 -8.04 -17.10 9.46
N ASP A 159 -8.61 -16.57 10.55
CA ASP A 159 -8.11 -16.77 11.92
C ASP A 159 -8.14 -18.25 12.36
N LYS A 160 -8.94 -19.08 11.70
CA LYS A 160 -9.04 -20.53 11.98
C LYS A 160 -8.06 -21.38 11.18
N LEU A 161 -7.43 -20.80 10.15
CA LEU A 161 -6.51 -21.52 9.28
C LEU A 161 -5.17 -21.71 9.99
N THR A 162 -4.63 -22.92 9.90
CA THR A 162 -3.29 -23.21 10.39
C THR A 162 -2.27 -23.05 9.27
N ALA A 163 -1.01 -22.80 9.61
CA ALA A 163 0.06 -22.73 8.61
C ALA A 163 0.17 -24.01 7.75
N SER A 164 -0.18 -25.17 8.31
CA SER A 164 -0.24 -26.44 7.58
C SER A 164 -1.31 -26.47 6.48
N ASP A 165 -2.37 -25.68 6.60
CA ASP A 165 -3.46 -25.65 5.62
C ASP A 165 -3.11 -24.78 4.39
N ILE A 166 -2.18 -23.83 4.57
CA ILE A 166 -1.81 -22.83 3.56
C ILE A 166 -0.45 -23.15 2.91
N MET A 167 0.47 -23.80 3.64
CA MET A 167 1.82 -24.08 3.15
C MET A 167 1.81 -25.05 1.95
N GLU A 168 2.76 -24.85 1.03
CA GLU A 168 3.04 -25.81 -0.03
C GLU A 168 3.77 -27.05 0.55
N PRO A 169 3.19 -28.26 0.50
CA PRO A 169 3.79 -29.44 1.12
C PRO A 169 5.02 -29.97 0.34
N ASN A 170 5.06 -29.74 -0.98
CA ASN A 170 6.10 -30.27 -1.86
C ASN A 170 7.20 -29.23 -2.13
N LEU A 171 8.01 -28.95 -1.11
CA LEU A 171 9.05 -27.93 -1.18
C LEU A 171 10.36 -28.48 -1.79
N THR A 172 10.95 -27.75 -2.73
CA THR A 172 12.31 -28.03 -3.21
C THR A 172 13.32 -27.46 -2.22
N TYR A 173 14.18 -28.31 -1.65
CA TYR A 173 15.19 -27.92 -0.67
C TYR A 173 16.60 -28.30 -1.12
N VAL A 174 17.62 -27.71 -0.50
CA VAL A 174 19.04 -27.94 -0.82
C VAL A 174 19.80 -28.37 0.43
N TYR A 175 20.75 -29.30 0.30
CA TYR A 175 21.63 -29.69 1.40
C TYR A 175 22.87 -28.77 1.47
N PRO A 176 23.46 -28.55 2.67
CA PRO A 176 24.67 -27.73 2.80
C PRO A 176 25.84 -28.19 1.92
N HIS A 177 25.94 -29.49 1.66
CA HIS A 177 26.96 -30.10 0.82
C HIS A 177 26.33 -30.70 -0.43
N THR A 178 26.01 -29.85 -1.41
CA THR A 178 25.42 -30.26 -2.69
C THR A 178 26.39 -29.99 -3.83
N ARG A 179 26.42 -30.85 -4.86
CA ARG A 179 27.23 -30.61 -6.06
C ARG A 179 26.73 -29.37 -6.79
N VAL A 180 27.65 -28.56 -7.30
CA VAL A 180 27.32 -27.32 -8.04
C VAL A 180 26.42 -27.60 -9.25
N GLN A 181 26.65 -28.72 -9.95
CA GLN A 181 25.82 -29.12 -11.09
C GLN A 181 24.35 -29.30 -10.73
N SER A 182 24.06 -29.93 -9.59
CA SER A 182 22.69 -30.13 -9.09
C SER A 182 22.04 -28.80 -8.69
N LEU A 183 22.81 -27.87 -8.13
CA LEU A 183 22.32 -26.54 -7.79
C LEU A 183 21.98 -25.73 -9.05
N VAL A 184 22.85 -25.78 -10.06
CA VAL A 184 22.60 -25.13 -11.36
C VAL A 184 21.40 -25.76 -12.07
N SER A 185 21.20 -27.08 -11.99
CA SER A 185 20.02 -27.71 -12.56
C SER A 185 18.74 -27.28 -11.84
N ILE A 186 18.74 -27.20 -10.50
CA ILE A 186 17.60 -26.69 -9.72
C ILE A 186 17.28 -25.25 -10.12
N LEU A 187 18.28 -24.36 -10.17
CA LEU A 187 18.10 -22.96 -10.56
C LEU A 187 17.61 -22.76 -12.00
N ARG A 188 17.90 -23.69 -12.91
CA ARG A 188 17.42 -23.64 -14.31
C ARG A 188 16.04 -24.25 -14.49
N THR A 189 15.64 -25.18 -13.64
CA THR A 189 14.37 -25.93 -13.78
C THR A 189 13.24 -25.36 -12.93
N THR A 190 13.56 -24.60 -11.88
CA THR A 190 12.57 -24.04 -10.95
C THR A 190 12.42 -22.53 -11.11
N VAL A 191 11.22 -22.03 -10.79
CA VAL A 191 10.86 -20.59 -10.84
C VAL A 191 11.11 -19.90 -9.48
N TYR A 192 11.35 -20.67 -8.42
CA TYR A 192 11.51 -20.15 -7.07
C TYR A 192 12.78 -19.30 -6.91
N HIS A 193 12.68 -18.23 -6.13
CA HIS A 193 13.79 -17.31 -5.88
C HIS A 193 14.58 -17.62 -4.61
N ALA A 194 14.07 -18.53 -3.78
CA ALA A 194 14.66 -18.90 -2.51
C ALA A 194 14.49 -20.40 -2.26
N PHE A 195 15.54 -21.05 -1.74
CA PHE A 195 15.52 -22.45 -1.38
C PHE A 195 15.94 -22.62 0.08
N PRO A 196 15.16 -23.35 0.90
CA PRO A 196 15.55 -23.66 2.27
C PRO A 196 16.73 -24.64 2.26
N VAL A 197 17.69 -24.40 3.16
CA VAL A 197 18.79 -25.33 3.39
C VAL A 197 18.47 -26.28 4.53
N VAL A 198 18.43 -27.57 4.21
CA VAL A 198 18.05 -28.65 5.12
C VAL A 198 19.29 -29.46 5.50
N THR A 199 19.45 -29.73 6.79
CA THR A 199 20.47 -30.67 7.29
C THR A 199 19.82 -32.00 7.66
N GLU A 200 20.42 -33.11 7.25
CA GLU A 200 20.08 -34.43 7.79
C GLU A 200 20.41 -34.48 9.28
N ASN A 201 19.44 -34.89 10.08
CA ASN A 201 19.65 -35.06 11.51
C ASN A 201 20.04 -36.51 11.81
N ARG A 202 21.32 -36.86 11.57
CA ARG A 202 21.86 -38.20 11.88
C ARG A 202 21.79 -38.56 13.37
N GLN A 203 21.63 -37.59 14.27
CA GLN A 203 21.40 -37.84 15.70
C GLN A 203 19.98 -38.39 15.95
N ASN A 204 18.96 -37.78 15.33
CA ASN A 204 17.57 -38.19 15.52
C ASN A 204 17.19 -39.48 14.79
N GLU A 205 17.90 -39.87 13.72
CA GLU A 205 17.65 -41.17 13.08
C GLU A 205 17.71 -42.32 14.09
N ARG A 206 18.61 -42.25 15.09
CA ARG A 206 18.73 -43.27 16.14
C ARG A 206 17.54 -43.28 17.13
N ASP A 207 17.00 -42.11 17.46
CA ASP A 207 15.89 -41.98 18.42
C ASP A 207 14.53 -42.31 17.78
N PHE A 208 14.40 -42.17 16.45
CA PHE A 208 13.19 -42.49 15.68
C PHE A 208 13.26 -43.83 14.93
N MET A 209 14.29 -44.64 15.20
CA MET A 209 14.37 -46.04 14.79
C MET A 209 13.78 -46.94 15.88
N LYS A 210 12.62 -47.58 15.62
CA LYS A 210 12.24 -48.80 16.35
C LYS A 210 12.67 -49.99 15.51
N GLY A 211 13.77 -50.63 15.88
CA GLY A 211 14.37 -51.70 15.10
C GLY A 211 15.04 -51.18 13.82
N ASN A 212 14.88 -51.89 12.70
CA ASN A 212 15.49 -51.54 11.41
C ASN A 212 14.60 -50.64 10.53
N ILE A 213 13.54 -50.06 11.09
CA ILE A 213 12.56 -49.27 10.35
C ILE A 213 12.59 -47.84 10.90
N LEU A 214 12.88 -46.90 10.00
CA LEU A 214 12.89 -45.48 10.31
C LEU A 214 11.45 -44.96 10.32
N ILE A 215 10.98 -44.50 11.49
CA ILE A 215 9.57 -44.13 11.69
C ILE A 215 9.27 -42.73 11.11
N SER A 216 10.27 -41.86 10.93
CA SER A 216 10.06 -40.53 10.36
C SER A 216 11.34 -39.86 9.85
N ASN A 217 11.30 -39.35 8.62
CA ASN A 217 12.33 -38.47 8.04
C ASN A 217 12.15 -37.03 8.57
N ASN A 218 12.57 -36.79 9.81
CA ASN A 218 12.53 -35.44 10.38
C ASN A 218 13.63 -34.55 9.78
N ILE A 219 13.24 -33.72 8.82
CA ILE A 219 14.07 -32.67 8.21
C ILE A 219 14.11 -31.46 9.15
N ARG A 220 15.31 -31.05 9.59
CA ARG A 220 15.50 -29.83 10.38
C ARG A 220 15.97 -28.68 9.47
N PHE A 221 15.21 -27.58 9.45
CA PHE A 221 15.63 -26.35 8.80
C PHE A 221 16.83 -25.75 9.52
N LYS A 222 17.85 -25.36 8.76
CA LYS A 222 18.98 -24.61 9.32
C LYS A 222 18.50 -23.19 9.63
N LYS A 223 18.56 -22.79 10.91
CA LYS A 223 18.03 -21.51 11.45
C LYS A 223 18.45 -20.23 10.70
N SER A 224 19.49 -20.24 9.86
CA SER A 224 20.09 -19.01 9.32
C SER A 224 20.56 -19.05 7.86
N ASN A 225 20.08 -19.96 7.01
CA ASN A 225 20.51 -19.97 5.60
C ASN A 225 19.33 -20.23 4.64
N ILE A 226 18.62 -19.17 4.28
CA ILE A 226 17.82 -19.15 3.06
C ILE A 226 18.76 -18.77 1.91
N VAL A 227 18.92 -19.65 0.92
CA VAL A 227 19.68 -19.31 -0.29
C VAL A 227 18.73 -18.57 -1.23
N SER A 228 18.74 -17.24 -1.14
CA SER A 228 18.08 -16.36 -2.10
C SER A 228 19.07 -15.91 -3.16
N ARG A 229 18.62 -15.77 -4.41
CA ARG A 229 19.43 -15.22 -5.50
C ARG A 229 20.02 -13.84 -5.16
N ALA A 230 19.26 -13.01 -4.44
CA ALA A 230 19.73 -11.70 -3.98
C ALA A 230 20.80 -11.83 -2.88
N ALA A 231 20.62 -12.76 -1.93
CA ALA A 231 21.60 -13.02 -0.88
C ALA A 231 22.90 -13.61 -1.45
N GLU A 232 22.82 -14.49 -2.45
CA GLU A 232 23.99 -15.05 -3.13
C GLU A 232 24.71 -13.99 -3.97
N GLN A 233 23.98 -13.11 -4.67
CA GLN A 233 24.55 -11.97 -5.38
C GLN A 233 25.32 -11.05 -4.42
N ARG A 234 24.75 -10.74 -3.25
CA ARG A 234 25.43 -9.97 -2.19
C ARG A 234 26.69 -10.67 -1.68
N ARG A 235 26.64 -11.99 -1.41
CA ARG A 235 27.83 -12.76 -0.99
C ARG A 235 28.90 -12.81 -2.08
N ARG A 236 28.53 -12.94 -3.35
CA ARG A 236 29.47 -12.84 -4.48
C ARG A 236 30.10 -11.47 -4.55
N CYS A 237 29.32 -10.41 -4.37
CA CYS A 237 29.85 -9.05 -4.31
C CYS A 237 30.79 -8.81 -3.12
N GLN A 238 30.48 -9.33 -1.94
CA GLN A 238 31.36 -9.25 -0.77
C GLN A 238 32.66 -10.06 -0.98
N SER A 239 32.57 -11.25 -1.58
CA SER A 239 33.74 -12.04 -1.96
C SER A 239 34.57 -11.31 -3.03
N MET A 240 33.94 -10.69 -4.02
CA MET A 240 34.62 -9.89 -5.06
C MET A 240 35.34 -8.67 -4.50
N LYS A 241 34.80 -8.02 -3.44
CA LYS A 241 35.47 -6.92 -2.73
C LYS A 241 36.75 -7.34 -1.99
N SER A 242 36.94 -8.64 -1.73
CA SER A 242 38.17 -9.18 -1.13
C SER A 242 39.31 -9.39 -2.14
N TYR A 243 39.05 -9.26 -3.45
CA TYR A 243 40.07 -9.36 -4.48
C TYR A 243 40.82 -8.03 -4.67
N PRO A 244 42.16 -8.07 -4.84
CA PRO A 244 43.01 -6.87 -4.89
C PRO A 244 42.90 -6.06 -6.20
N SER A 245 42.17 -6.53 -7.21
CA SER A 245 41.99 -5.85 -8.50
C SER A 245 40.88 -4.78 -8.44
N SER A 246 41.19 -3.54 -8.80
CA SER A 246 40.29 -2.39 -8.74
C SER A 246 39.05 -2.50 -9.65
N GLU A 247 39.14 -3.18 -10.79
CA GLU A 247 38.02 -3.28 -11.75
C GLU A 247 36.86 -4.13 -11.23
N LEU A 248 37.12 -5.24 -10.51
CA LEU A 248 36.07 -6.09 -9.95
C LEU A 248 35.37 -5.46 -8.73
N LYS A 249 36.00 -4.48 -8.08
CA LYS A 249 35.44 -3.79 -6.92
C LYS A 249 34.29 -2.85 -7.33
N ASN A 250 34.44 -2.18 -8.47
CA ASN A 250 33.48 -1.19 -8.98
C ASN A 250 32.20 -1.84 -9.55
N VAL A 251 32.26 -3.08 -10.02
CA VAL A 251 31.09 -3.81 -10.59
C VAL A 251 29.94 -3.97 -9.59
N CYS A 252 30.23 -3.98 -8.28
CA CYS A 252 29.22 -4.14 -7.24
C CYS A 252 28.70 -2.83 -6.64
N ASP A 253 29.37 -1.70 -6.88
CA ASP A 253 28.96 -0.42 -6.31
C ASP A 253 27.83 0.25 -7.12
N ASP A 254 27.71 -0.03 -8.43
CA ASP A 254 26.59 0.44 -9.27
C ASP A 254 25.24 -0.27 -8.97
N GLN A 255 25.26 -1.48 -8.39
CA GLN A 255 24.03 -2.26 -8.12
C GLN A 255 23.42 -2.01 -6.73
N ASN A 256 24.17 -1.42 -5.79
CA ASN A 256 23.73 -1.24 -4.40
C ASN A 256 22.84 -0.01 -4.15
N ALA A 257 22.69 0.90 -5.12
CA ALA A 257 21.87 2.11 -4.94
C ALA A 257 20.35 1.83 -4.89
N ALA A 258 19.90 0.60 -5.21
CA ALA A 258 18.48 0.26 -5.38
C ALA A 258 17.86 -0.60 -4.25
N ALA A 259 18.59 -0.97 -3.18
CA ALA A 259 18.03 -1.84 -2.14
C ALA A 259 18.40 -1.40 -0.71
N ALA A 260 17.45 -0.76 -0.04
CA ALA A 260 17.46 -0.42 1.39
C ALA A 260 17.33 -1.69 2.28
N PRO A 261 17.63 -1.61 3.60
CA PRO A 261 18.12 -2.74 4.40
C PRO A 261 17.01 -3.70 4.88
N ALA A 262 17.35 -4.99 4.90
CA ALA A 262 16.49 -6.08 5.37
C ALA A 262 16.78 -6.50 6.83
N GLU A 263 17.61 -5.75 7.55
CA GLU A 263 18.03 -6.09 8.92
C GLU A 263 16.86 -6.06 9.93
N GLU A 264 15.84 -5.22 9.71
CA GLU A 264 14.62 -5.19 10.56
C GLU A 264 13.73 -6.44 10.42
N GLY A 265 13.83 -7.17 9.30
CA GLY A 265 13.02 -8.37 9.07
C GLY A 265 13.53 -9.61 9.80
N GLU A 266 14.82 -9.65 10.13
CA GLU A 266 15.46 -10.80 10.80
C GLU A 266 15.05 -10.87 12.28
N ASP A 267 14.94 -9.73 12.98
CA ASP A 267 14.53 -9.66 14.38
C ASP A 267 13.06 -10.07 14.61
N LEU A 268 12.18 -9.78 13.65
CA LEU A 268 10.74 -10.04 13.76
C LEU A 268 10.41 -11.54 13.60
N LEU A 269 11.12 -12.21 12.69
CA LEU A 269 11.02 -13.66 12.51
C LEU A 269 11.62 -14.42 13.70
N GLN A 270 12.66 -13.84 14.32
CA GLN A 270 13.29 -14.37 15.52
C GLN A 270 12.39 -14.26 16.75
N GLN A 271 11.67 -13.13 16.92
CA GLN A 271 10.65 -12.98 17.96
C GLN A 271 9.45 -13.92 17.80
N MET A 272 9.04 -14.23 16.57
CA MET A 272 7.93 -15.16 16.32
C MET A 272 8.29 -16.62 16.59
N LEU A 273 9.55 -17.01 16.38
CA LEU A 273 10.03 -18.38 16.66
C LEU A 273 10.27 -18.65 18.15
N GLU A 274 10.57 -17.62 18.95
CA GLU A 274 10.79 -17.74 20.40
C GLU A 274 9.49 -17.70 21.24
N ARG A 275 8.36 -17.31 20.64
CA ARG A 275 7.04 -17.29 21.30
C ARG A 275 6.28 -18.63 21.28
N ARG A 276 6.90 -19.73 20.86
CA ARG A 276 6.34 -21.08 20.96
C ARG A 276 6.91 -21.86 22.14
#